data_AF-A0A4Q8LUW5-F1
#
_entry.id   AF-A0A4Q8LUW5-F1
#
_cell.length_a   1.000
_cell.length_b   1.000
_cell.length_c   1.000
_cell.angle_alpha   90.00
_cell.angle_beta   90.00
_cell.angle_gamma   90.00
#
_symmetry.space_group_name_H-M   'P 1'
#
loop_
_entity.id
_entity.type
_entity.pdbx_description
1 polymer ?
#
loop_
_entity_poly.entity_id
_entity_poly.type
_entity_poly.pdbx_seq_one_letter_code
_entity_poly.pdbx_strand_id
1 'polypeptide(L)' 'MSGISINTRQLADLLNISEGELVHAMRSSGKLHGVPFPDLLGNHKAKVRKFNFAAALRFVDQVNKARSEGGNSESS' A
#
# COMPACT_ATOMS: atom_id res chain seq x y z
N MET A 1 8.52 18.23 10.94
CA MET A 1 8.45 16.91 11.59
C MET A 1 9.06 15.87 10.66
N SER A 2 10.22 15.31 11.00
CA SER A 2 10.83 14.21 10.26
C SER A 2 10.05 12.91 10.57
N GLY A 3 8.95 12.69 9.86
CA GLY A 3 8.19 11.46 9.98
C GLY A 3 9.01 10.27 9.49
N ILE A 4 8.95 9.15 10.22
CA ILE A 4 9.51 7.88 9.76
C ILE A 4 8.89 7.56 8.39
N SER A 5 9.74 7.21 7.43
CA SER A 5 9.32 6.88 6.06
C SER A 5 9.71 5.45 5.72
N ILE A 6 8.87 4.76 4.95
CA ILE A 6 9.19 3.45 4.38
C ILE A 6 9.23 3.52 2.85
N ASN A 7 9.97 2.62 2.21
CA ASN A 7 10.01 2.49 0.76
C ASN A 7 8.96 1.47 0.25
N THR A 8 8.86 1.34 -1.07
CA THR A 8 7.95 0.38 -1.74
C THR A 8 8.14 -1.07 -1.28
N ARG A 9 9.40 -1.53 -1.16
CA ARG A 9 9.70 -2.89 -0.72
C ARG A 9 9.18 -3.15 0.70
N GLN A 10 9.46 -2.25 1.63
CA GLN A 10 9.00 -2.36 3.01
C GLN A 10 7.47 -2.34 3.11
N LEU A 11 6.80 -1.55 2.27
CA LEU A 11 5.34 -1.56 2.21
C LEU A 11 4.81 -2.91 1.67
N ALA A 12 5.46 -3.48 0.66
CA ALA A 12 5.09 -4.79 0.12
C ALA A 12 5.28 -5.90 1.17
N ASP A 13 6.38 -5.85 1.93
CA ASP A 13 6.65 -6.78 3.02
C ASP A 13 5.54 -6.73 4.09
N LEU A 14 5.07 -5.53 4.48
CA LEU A 14 3.95 -5.36 5.43
C LEU A 14 2.62 -5.92 4.93
N LEU A 15 2.42 -5.96 3.62
CA LEU A 15 1.22 -6.48 2.96
C LEU A 15 1.33 -7.97 2.65
N ASN A 16 2.49 -8.58 2.91
CA ASN A 16 2.83 -9.94 2.55
C ASN A 16 2.61 -10.23 1.05
N ILE A 17 3.05 -9.30 0.19
CA ILE A 17 3.01 -9.44 -1.28
C ILE A 17 4.38 -9.11 -1.90
N SER A 18 4.53 -9.39 -3.19
CA SER A 18 5.75 -9.00 -3.90
C SER A 18 5.80 -7.49 -4.17
N GLU A 19 7.00 -6.91 -4.19
CA GLU A 19 7.19 -5.51 -4.60
C GLU A 19 6.67 -5.26 -6.03
N GLY A 20 6.81 -6.25 -6.93
CA GLY A 20 6.31 -6.18 -8.30
C GLY A 20 4.78 -6.04 -8.37
N GLU A 21 4.05 -6.81 -7.56
CA GLU A 21 2.60 -6.72 -7.46
C GLU A 21 2.15 -5.36 -6.93
N LEU A 22 2.80 -4.88 -5.87
CA LEU A 22 2.54 -3.55 -5.30
C LEU A 22 2.77 -2.46 -6.36
N VAL A 23 3.90 -2.49 -7.06
CA VAL A 23 4.23 -1.53 -8.13
C VAL A 23 3.25 -1.61 -9.28
N HIS A 24 2.82 -2.80 -9.65
CA HIS A 24 1.83 -3.01 -10.70
C HIS A 24 0.50 -2.35 -10.33
N ALA A 25 -0.05 -2.66 -9.15
CA ALA A 25 -1.29 -2.06 -8.65
C ALA A 25 -1.22 -0.53 -8.55
N MET A 26 -0.08 0.02 -8.11
CA MET A 26 0.15 1.47 -8.08
C MET A 26 0.11 2.11 -9.47
N ARG A 27 0.54 1.41 -10.52
CA ARG A 27 0.59 1.94 -11.90
C ARG A 27 -0.69 1.70 -12.68
N SER A 28 -1.41 0.62 -12.39
CA SER A 28 -2.62 0.24 -13.12
C SER A 28 -3.87 0.90 -12.55
N SER A 29 -4.22 0.58 -11.32
CA SER A 29 -5.48 0.99 -10.68
C SER A 29 -5.31 2.17 -9.72
N GLY A 30 -4.10 2.39 -9.20
CA GLY A 30 -3.87 3.31 -8.10
C GLY A 30 -4.54 2.86 -6.79
N LYS A 31 -4.96 1.59 -6.71
CA LYS A 31 -5.63 0.99 -5.55
C LYS A 31 -5.18 -0.45 -5.34
N LEU A 32 -5.12 -0.91 -4.10
CA LEU A 32 -4.90 -2.31 -3.75
C LEU A 32 -6.12 -2.85 -3.00
N HIS A 33 -6.77 -3.91 -3.51
CA HIS A 33 -8.04 -4.42 -2.97
C HIS A 33 -9.11 -3.32 -2.75
N GLY A 34 -9.20 -2.36 -3.67
CA GLY A 34 -10.14 -1.23 -3.58
C GLY A 34 -9.67 -0.06 -2.69
N VAL A 35 -8.59 -0.23 -1.92
CA VAL A 35 -8.03 0.79 -1.03
C VAL A 35 -7.05 1.68 -1.80
N PRO A 36 -7.22 3.02 -1.80
CA PRO A 36 -6.29 3.93 -2.47
C PRO A 36 -4.93 3.96 -1.78
N PHE A 37 -3.84 4.05 -2.57
CA PHE A 37 -2.50 4.15 -2.02
C PHE A 37 -2.28 5.44 -1.21
N PRO A 38 -1.48 5.39 -0.14
CA PRO A 38 -1.11 6.58 0.61
C PRO A 38 -0.22 7.51 -0.22
N ASP A 39 -0.27 8.80 0.09
CA ASP A 39 0.53 9.82 -0.59
C ASP A 39 2.03 9.55 -0.47
N LEU A 40 2.74 9.89 -1.55
CA LEU A 40 4.19 9.79 -1.61
C LEU A 40 4.85 10.97 -0.90
N LEU A 41 5.85 10.65 -0.08
CA LEU A 41 6.76 11.63 0.51
C LEU A 41 7.83 12.02 -0.51
N GLY A 42 7.59 13.13 -1.22
CA GLY A 42 8.60 13.85 -2.00
C GLY A 42 8.29 13.97 -3.50
N ASN A 43 8.95 14.94 -4.13
CA ASN A 43 8.83 15.21 -5.56
C ASN A 43 9.48 14.10 -6.41
N HIS A 44 8.90 13.89 -7.59
CA HIS A 44 9.23 12.97 -8.70
C HIS A 44 10.71 12.64 -9.03
N LYS A 45 11.70 13.29 -8.40
CA LYS A 45 13.14 13.08 -8.63
C LYS A 45 13.79 12.03 -7.72
N ALA A 46 13.12 11.58 -6.66
CA ALA A 46 13.65 10.49 -5.83
C ALA A 46 13.51 9.15 -6.57
N LYS A 47 14.62 8.47 -6.84
CA LYS A 47 14.66 7.12 -7.46
C LYS A 47 13.84 6.06 -6.71
N VAL A 48 13.45 6.34 -5.47
CA VAL A 48 12.71 5.42 -4.60
C VAL A 48 11.49 6.16 -4.04
N ARG A 49 10.30 5.59 -4.28
CA ARG A 49 9.04 6.04 -3.68
C ARG A 49 9.11 5.85 -2.16
N LYS A 50 8.78 6.90 -1.41
CA LYS A 50 8.72 6.87 0.05
C LYS A 50 7.30 7.18 0.51
N PHE A 51 6.88 6.54 1.60
CA PHE A 51 5.57 6.72 2.22
C PHE A 51 5.75 7.13 3.67
N ASN A 52 4.83 7.93 4.19
CA ASN A 52 4.78 8.16 5.63
C ASN A 52 4.42 6.84 6.33
N PHE A 53 5.19 6.46 7.35
CA PHE A 53 5.01 5.16 8.00
C PHE A 53 3.63 5.00 8.65
N ALA A 54 3.11 6.04 9.31
CA ALA A 54 1.77 5.98 9.92
C ALA A 54 0.66 5.88 8.85
N ALA A 55 0.81 6.58 7.73
CA ALA A 55 -0.12 6.45 6.61
C ALA A 55 -0.06 5.05 5.98
N ALA A 56 1.15 4.48 5.84
CA ALA A 56 1.34 3.12 5.37
C ALA A 56 0.70 2.07 6.29
N LEU A 57 0.85 2.19 7.61
CA LEU A 57 0.21 1.26 8.55
C LEU A 57 -1.32 1.30 8.45
N ARG A 58 -1.91 2.50 8.34
CA ARG A 58 -3.36 2.64 8.13
C ARG A 58 -3.81 2.01 6.82
N PHE A 59 -3.04 2.20 5.75
CA PHE A 59 -3.30 1.56 4.46
C PHE A 59 -3.26 0.03 4.55
N VAL A 60 -2.26 -0.54 5.23
CA VAL A 60 -2.14 -2.00 5.44
C VAL A 60 -3.35 -2.55 6.19
N ASP A 61 -3.78 -1.89 7.26
CA ASP A 61 -4.98 -2.28 8.02
C ASP A 61 -6.25 -2.27 7.15
N GLN A 62 -6.44 -1.22 6.36
CA GLN A 62 -7.57 -1.12 5.41
C GLN A 62 -7.53 -2.22 4.35
N VAL A 63 -6.35 -2.52 3.79
CA VAL A 63 -6.19 -3.58 2.79
C VAL A 63 -6.49 -4.95 3.40
N ASN A 64 -6.00 -5.23 4.61
CA ASN A 64 -6.26 -6.50 5.29
C ASN A 64 -7.74 -6.67 5.62
N LYS A 65 -8.43 -5.59 6.04
CA LYS A 65 -9.89 -5.61 6.23
C LYS A 65 -10.63 -5.89 4.92
N ALA A 66 -10.28 -5.19 3.84
CA ALA A 66 -10.88 -5.41 2.53
C ALA A 66 -10.66 -6.84 2.00
N ARG A 67 -9.50 -7.45 2.30
CA ARG A 67 -9.22 -8.87 2.00
C ARG A 67 -10.13 -9.83 2.78
N SER A 68 -10.33 -9.56 4.07
CA SER A 68 -11.20 -10.38 4.91
C SER A 68 -12.68 -10.25 4.55
N GLU A 69 -13.13 -9.04 4.20
CA GLU A 69 -14.52 -8.78 3.80
C GLU A 69 -14.83 -9.33 2.40
N GLY A 70 -13.89 -9.23 1.47
CA GLY A 70 -14.01 -9.82 0.13
C GLY A 70 -14.01 -11.36 0.11
N GLY A 71 -13.51 -12.00 1.18
CA GLY A 71 -13.57 -13.45 1.35
C GLY A 71 -14.90 -13.97 1.91
N ASN A 72 -15.79 -13.10 2.40
CA ASN A 72 -17.05 -13.49 3.03
C ASN A 72 -18.30 -13.27 2.15
N SER A 73 -18.10 -13.05 0.85
CA SER A 73 -19.19 -12.75 -0.10
C SER A 73 -19.61 -13.95 -0.97
N GLU A 74 -19.13 -15.17 -0.69
CA GLU A 74 -19.45 -16.38 -1.47
C GLU A 74 -20.03 -17.51 -0.60
N SER A 75 -20.98 -17.17 0.26
CA SER A 75 -21.83 -18.16 0.93
C SER A 75 -23.22 -17.57 1.16
N SER A 76 -24.08 -17.65 0.13
CA SER A 76 -25.54 -17.71 0.24
C SER A 76 -26.11 -18.27 -1.06
#